data_AF-A0A5S4UHG2-F1
#
_entry.id   AF-A0A5S4UHG2-F1
#
_cell.length_a   1.000
_cell.length_b   1.000
_cell.length_c   1.000
_cell.angle_alpha   90.00
_cell.angle_beta   90.00
_cell.angle_gamma   90.00
#
_symmetry.space_group_name_H-M   'P 1'
#
loop_
_entity.id
_entity.type
_entity.pdbx_description
1 polymer ?
#
loop_
_entity_poly.entity_id
_entity_poly.type
_entity_poly.pdbx_seq_one_letter_code
_entity_poly.pdbx_strand_id
1 'polypeptide(L)'
;MNENYQLASPHYQQQDDEIDLKELFIALWKGKWTILLLTTLLSVGGVLYALSQPNTYKAEAILASANDSKSGGLAAMASQFGGLASLAGINLGGGGTDGKATALAILQSRQFLNTFITKHDLLVPLMAGTKWNEATDTLLINEKVYDTQSLKWVQEVKPGKTAEPSDWQAYK
;
A
#
# COMPACT_ATOMS: atom_id res chain seq x y z
N MET A 1 52.04 3.40 70.86
CA MET A 1 52.79 3.52 69.60
C MET A 1 52.00 2.81 68.50
N ASN A 2 51.17 3.59 67.83
CA ASN A 2 50.74 3.54 66.42
C ASN A 2 50.41 2.16 65.81
N GLU A 3 49.15 1.74 65.92
CA GLU A 3 48.57 0.72 65.05
C GLU A 3 48.25 1.36 63.68
N ASN A 4 49.00 0.97 62.65
CA ASN A 4 48.73 1.36 61.27
C ASN A 4 47.57 0.52 60.72
N TYR A 5 46.39 1.13 60.62
CA TYR A 5 45.27 0.54 59.89
C TYR A 5 45.50 0.73 58.38
N GLN A 6 46.01 -0.30 57.70
CA GLN A 6 46.01 -0.37 56.23
C GLN A 6 44.58 -0.67 55.77
N LEU A 7 43.90 0.35 55.26
CA LEU A 7 42.62 0.19 54.57
C LEU A 7 42.87 -0.56 53.25
N ALA A 8 42.46 -1.83 53.19
CA ALA A 8 42.40 -2.57 51.94
C ALA A 8 41.46 -1.83 50.99
N SER A 9 42.00 -1.30 49.89
CA SER A 9 41.20 -0.67 48.84
C SER A 9 40.39 -1.77 48.14
N PRO A 10 39.06 -1.65 47.99
CA PRO A 10 38.33 -2.58 47.15
C PRO A 10 38.78 -2.33 45.71
N HIS A 11 39.54 -3.27 45.16
CA HIS A 11 39.78 -3.31 43.73
C HIS A 11 38.44 -3.65 43.06
N TYR A 12 37.75 -2.63 42.55
CA TYR A 12 36.72 -2.85 41.54
C TYR A 12 37.43 -3.45 40.32
N GLN A 13 37.34 -4.77 40.18
CA GLN A 13 37.65 -5.44 38.92
C GLN A 13 36.69 -4.84 37.91
N GLN A 14 37.16 -3.91 37.08
CA GLN A 14 36.51 -3.65 35.80
C GLN A 14 36.55 -4.97 35.05
N GLN A 15 35.42 -5.66 35.06
CA GLN A 15 35.19 -6.75 34.13
C GLN A 15 35.15 -6.05 32.78
N ASP A 16 36.22 -6.18 32.02
CA ASP A 16 36.23 -5.81 30.60
C ASP A 16 35.19 -6.71 29.92
N ASP A 17 33.94 -6.23 29.89
CA ASP A 17 32.81 -6.81 29.15
C ASP A 17 33.04 -6.58 27.65
N GLU A 18 34.15 -7.10 27.14
CA GLU A 18 34.38 -7.21 25.71
C GLU A 18 33.50 -8.33 25.16
N ILE A 19 32.61 -7.98 24.23
CA ILE A 19 31.75 -8.95 23.56
C ILE A 19 32.61 -9.80 22.63
N ASP A 20 32.94 -11.04 23.04
CA ASP A 20 33.62 -12.01 22.18
C ASP A 20 32.64 -12.62 21.17
N LEU A 21 32.79 -12.23 19.91
CA LEU A 21 31.99 -12.75 18.79
C LEU A 21 32.13 -14.27 18.61
N LYS A 22 33.28 -14.84 19.00
CA LYS A 22 33.51 -16.29 18.94
C LYS A 22 32.68 -17.03 19.96
N GLU A 23 32.55 -16.50 21.18
CA GLU A 23 31.72 -17.09 22.23
C GLU A 23 30.25 -17.11 21.81
N LEU A 24 29.76 -16.02 21.22
CA LEU A 24 28.41 -15.94 20.67
C LEU A 24 28.17 -16.98 19.56
N PHE A 25 29.14 -17.16 18.65
CA PHE A 25 29.03 -18.16 17.59
C PHE A 25 28.96 -19.59 18.13
N ILE A 26 29.77 -19.92 19.14
CA ILE A 26 29.74 -21.24 19.79
C ILE A 26 28.42 -21.46 20.54
N ALA A 27 27.91 -20.43 21.23
CA ALA A 27 26.61 -20.49 21.89
C ALA A 27 25.48 -20.75 20.87
N LEU A 28 25.51 -20.09 19.72
CA LEU A 28 24.57 -20.32 18.62
C LEU A 28 24.67 -21.76 18.07
N TRP A 29 25.89 -22.27 17.89
CA TRP A 29 26.15 -23.61 17.35
C TRP A 29 25.69 -24.73 18.30
N LYS A 30 25.77 -24.50 19.62
CA LYS A 30 25.21 -25.41 20.65
C LYS A 30 23.68 -25.49 20.56
N GLY A 31 23.03 -24.37 20.25
CA GLY A 31 21.57 -24.26 20.10
C GLY A 31 21.01 -24.66 18.73
N LYS A 32 21.82 -25.23 17.82
CA LYS A 32 21.46 -25.49 16.42
C LYS A 32 20.13 -26.23 16.22
N TRP A 33 19.78 -27.17 17.12
CA TRP A 33 18.52 -27.91 17.03
C TRP A 33 17.31 -27.05 17.41
N THR A 34 17.43 -26.23 18.46
CA THR A 34 16.38 -25.29 18.86
C THR A 34 16.15 -24.26 17.76
N ILE A 35 17.23 -23.74 17.18
CA ILE A 35 17.16 -22.80 16.05
C ILE A 35 16.50 -23.48 14.86
N LEU A 36 16.94 -24.68 14.48
CA LEU A 36 16.37 -25.42 13.36
C LEU A 36 14.87 -25.69 13.54
N LEU A 37 14.45 -26.15 14.72
CA LEU A 37 13.05 -26.43 15.01
C LEU A 37 12.19 -25.17 14.98
N LEU A 38 12.65 -24.10 15.63
CA LEU A 38 11.92 -22.83 15.67
C LEU A 38 11.80 -22.21 14.27
N THR A 39 12.90 -22.18 13.51
CA THR A 39 12.91 -21.68 12.14
C THR A 39 12.00 -22.53 11.24
N THR A 40 12.03 -23.86 11.38
CA THR A 40 11.15 -24.74 10.60
C THR A 40 9.68 -24.49 10.95
N LEU A 41 9.35 -24.38 12.24
CA LEU A 41 7.99 -24.12 12.70
C LEU A 41 7.46 -22.78 12.16
N LEU A 42 8.24 -21.71 12.28
CA LEU A 42 7.87 -20.40 11.76
C LEU A 42 7.80 -20.39 10.22
N SER A 43 8.68 -21.12 9.54
CA SER A 43 8.66 -21.24 8.08
C SER A 43 7.39 -21.94 7.60
N VAL A 44 7.05 -23.10 8.18
CA VAL A 44 5.81 -23.83 7.87
C VAL A 44 4.59 -22.96 8.18
N GLY A 45 4.56 -22.30 9.34
CA GLY A 45 3.48 -21.37 9.70
C GLY A 45 3.33 -20.22 8.70
N GLY A 46 4.45 -19.63 8.26
CA GLY A 46 4.47 -18.57 7.26
C GLY A 46 3.95 -19.02 5.89
N VAL A 47 4.34 -20.21 5.44
CA VAL A 47 3.86 -20.79 4.16
C VAL A 47 2.36 -21.06 4.22
N LEU A 48 1.88 -21.70 5.30
CA LEU A 48 0.45 -21.95 5.47
C LEU A 48 -0.36 -20.65 5.51
N TYR A 49 0.14 -19.65 6.23
CA TYR A 49 -0.49 -18.33 6.27
C TYR A 49 -0.53 -17.69 4.87
N ALA A 50 0.58 -17.69 4.13
CA ALA A 50 0.64 -17.13 2.78
C ALA A 50 -0.33 -17.81 1.81
N LEU A 51 -0.44 -19.13 1.85
CA LEU A 51 -1.38 -19.89 1.00
C LEU A 51 -2.85 -19.68 1.40
N SER A 52 -3.14 -19.28 2.64
CA SER A 52 -4.50 -18.98 3.07
C SER A 52 -4.99 -17.59 2.66
N GLN A 53 -4.09 -16.70 2.23
CA GLN A 53 -4.47 -15.35 1.81
C GLN A 53 -5.16 -15.38 0.44
N PRO A 54 -6.24 -14.61 0.26
CA PRO A 54 -6.90 -14.51 -1.03
C PRO A 54 -6.01 -13.79 -2.06
N ASN A 55 -6.12 -14.18 -3.34
CA ASN A 55 -5.43 -13.50 -4.43
C ASN A 55 -5.98 -12.08 -4.61
N THR A 56 -5.09 -11.09 -4.68
CA THR A 56 -5.42 -9.69 -4.99
C THR A 56 -5.03 -9.39 -6.43
N TYR A 57 -6.00 -8.93 -7.23
CA TYR A 57 -5.79 -8.55 -8.63
C TYR A 57 -5.73 -7.03 -8.74
N LYS A 58 -4.73 -6.50 -9.45
CA LYS A 58 -4.54 -5.06 -9.67
C LYS A 58 -4.36 -4.77 -11.16
N ALA A 59 -5.16 -3.86 -11.69
CA ALA A 59 -4.98 -3.30 -13.03
C ALA A 59 -4.28 -1.94 -12.94
N GLU A 60 -3.32 -1.69 -13.83
CA GLU A 60 -2.60 -0.41 -13.92
C GLU A 60 -2.67 0.11 -15.36
N ALA A 61 -2.83 1.42 -15.50
CA ALA A 61 -2.83 2.10 -16.78
C ALA A 61 -1.93 3.34 -16.70
N ILE A 62 -1.17 3.60 -17.76
CA ILE A 62 -0.30 4.78 -17.87
C ILE A 62 -1.06 5.85 -18.65
N LEU A 63 -1.26 7.01 -18.04
CA LEU A 63 -2.00 8.13 -18.62
C LEU A 63 -1.05 9.29 -18.94
N ALA A 64 -1.14 9.82 -20.16
CA ALA A 64 -0.44 11.02 -20.58
C ALA A 64 -1.42 12.20 -20.63
N SER A 65 -0.98 13.37 -20.16
CA SER A 65 -1.81 14.59 -20.21
C SER A 65 -1.95 15.07 -21.65
N ALA A 66 -3.19 15.26 -22.09
CA ALA A 66 -3.49 15.82 -23.41
C ALA A 66 -3.00 17.27 -23.58
N ASN A 67 -2.60 17.95 -22.49
CA ASN A 67 -2.19 19.36 -22.50
C ASN A 67 -0.68 19.60 -22.68
N ASP A 68 0.18 18.57 -22.70
CA ASP A 68 1.63 18.80 -22.88
C ASP A 68 2.01 19.29 -24.29
N SER A 69 1.07 19.32 -25.25
CA SER A 69 1.35 19.62 -26.67
C SER A 69 0.49 20.72 -27.31
N LYS A 70 -0.26 21.52 -26.53
CA LYS A 70 -1.03 22.68 -27.06
C LYS A 70 -0.55 24.04 -26.54
N SER A 71 0.73 24.15 -26.19
CA SER A 71 1.41 25.43 -26.09
C SER A 71 1.72 25.91 -27.52
N GLY A 72 0.86 26.76 -28.10
CA GLY A 72 1.15 27.40 -29.38
C GLY A 72 2.47 28.17 -29.31
N GLY A 73 3.09 28.48 -30.46
CA GLY A 73 4.45 29.06 -30.52
C GLY A 73 4.68 30.27 -29.59
N LEU A 74 3.65 31.06 -29.31
CA LEU A 74 3.71 32.18 -28.36
C LEU A 74 3.86 31.75 -26.88
N ALA A 75 3.23 30.66 -26.46
CA ALA A 75 3.35 30.13 -25.10
C ALA A 75 4.74 29.49 -24.86
N ALA A 76 5.32 28.87 -25.88
CA ALA A 76 6.71 28.41 -25.85
C ALA A 76 7.70 29.58 -25.70
N MET A 77 7.45 30.71 -26.37
CA MET A 77 8.26 31.92 -26.20
C MET A 77 8.09 32.54 -24.81
N ALA A 78 6.86 32.65 -24.30
CA ALA A 78 6.59 33.16 -22.95
C ALA A 78 7.28 32.33 -21.85
N SER A 79 7.36 31.00 -22.01
CA SER A 79 8.07 30.13 -21.08
C SER A 79 9.59 30.37 -21.07
N GLN A 80 10.20 30.68 -22.23
CA GLN A 80 11.63 31.01 -22.33
C GLN A 80 11.95 32.37 -21.69
N PHE A 81 11.08 33.37 -21.86
CA PHE A 81 11.23 34.66 -21.19
C PHE A 81 11.01 34.57 -19.67
N GLY A 82 10.11 33.71 -19.20
CA GLY A 82 9.94 33.41 -17.78
C GLY A 82 11.21 32.82 -17.13
N GLY A 83 11.93 31.95 -17.85
CA GLY A 83 13.21 31.40 -17.41
C GLY A 83 14.30 32.46 -17.23
N LEU A 84 14.37 33.45 -18.14
CA LEU A 84 15.31 34.58 -18.03
C LEU A 84 14.94 35.55 -16.91
N ALA A 85 13.64 35.80 -16.71
CA ALA A 85 13.18 36.66 -15.62
C ALA A 85 13.49 36.06 -14.24
N SER A 86 13.42 34.74 -14.10
CA SER A 86 13.84 34.03 -12.88
C SER A 86 15.34 34.20 -12.59
N LEU A 87 16.19 34.31 -13.62
CA LEU A 87 17.62 34.59 -13.46
C LEU A 87 17.87 36.01 -12.92
N ALA A 88 17.02 36.96 -13.29
CA ALA A 88 17.04 38.34 -12.78
C ALA A 88 16.36 38.49 -11.40
N GLY A 89 15.94 37.38 -10.77
CA GLY A 89 15.30 37.37 -9.46
C GLY A 89 13.80 37.71 -9.49
N ILE A 90 13.19 37.78 -10.66
CA ILE A 90 11.76 38.10 -10.82
C ILE A 90 11.01 36.81 -11.14
N ASN A 91 10.27 36.28 -10.15
CA ASN A 91 9.47 35.08 -10.33
C ASN A 91 8.14 35.42 -11.02
N LEU A 92 8.16 35.49 -12.35
CA LEU A 92 6.95 35.47 -13.17
C LEU A 92 6.57 34.01 -13.38
N GLY A 93 5.85 33.44 -12.41
CA GLY A 93 5.49 32.02 -12.34
C GLY A 93 5.18 31.42 -13.71
N GLY A 94 6.12 30.60 -14.22
CA GLY A 94 5.96 29.84 -15.45
C GLY A 94 4.85 28.83 -15.24
N GLY A 95 3.65 29.15 -15.72
CA GLY A 95 2.41 28.39 -15.57
C GLY A 95 2.40 27.07 -16.33
N GLY A 96 3.27 26.14 -15.93
CA GLY A 96 3.05 24.72 -16.15
C GLY A 96 1.91 24.30 -15.24
N THR A 97 0.69 24.33 -15.77
CA THR A 97 -0.52 24.06 -14.99
C THR A 97 -0.41 22.74 -14.23
N ASP A 98 -0.86 22.79 -12.98
CA ASP A 98 -1.16 21.65 -12.11
C ASP A 98 -2.28 20.74 -12.67
N GLY A 99 -2.54 20.81 -13.98
CA GLY A 99 -3.60 20.10 -14.68
C GLY A 99 -3.40 18.58 -14.66
N LYS A 100 -2.15 18.11 -14.54
CA LYS A 100 -1.87 16.68 -14.32
C LYS A 100 -2.32 16.24 -12.93
N ALA A 101 -1.92 16.96 -11.89
CA ALA A 101 -2.32 16.67 -10.51
C ALA A 101 -3.83 16.84 -10.32
N THR A 102 -4.42 17.86 -10.94
CA THR A 102 -5.87 18.11 -10.94
C THR A 102 -6.62 17.00 -11.66
N ALA A 103 -6.19 16.58 -12.85
CA ALA A 103 -6.81 15.47 -13.57
C ALA A 103 -6.69 14.16 -12.78
N LEU A 104 -5.54 13.90 -12.16
CA LEU A 104 -5.35 12.74 -11.29
C LEU A 104 -6.28 12.79 -10.07
N ALA A 105 -6.40 13.94 -9.42
CA ALA A 105 -7.28 14.14 -8.28
C ALA A 105 -8.77 13.95 -8.67
N ILE A 106 -9.17 14.40 -9.86
CA ILE A 106 -10.52 14.17 -10.39
C ILE A 106 -10.75 12.66 -10.62
N LEU A 107 -9.80 11.97 -11.26
CA LEU A 107 -9.90 10.52 -11.51
C LEU A 107 -9.97 9.70 -10.21
N GLN A 108 -9.33 10.17 -9.13
CA GLN A 108 -9.36 9.53 -7.81
C GLN A 108 -10.54 9.98 -6.94
N SER A 109 -11.33 10.97 -7.40
CA SER A 109 -12.42 11.52 -6.61
C SER A 109 -13.59 10.54 -6.50
N ARG A 110 -14.20 10.46 -5.31
CA ARG A 110 -15.41 9.65 -5.09
C ARG A 110 -16.54 9.98 -6.05
N GLN A 111 -16.72 11.25 -6.41
CA GLN A 111 -17.76 11.66 -7.33
C GLN A 111 -17.55 11.07 -8.73
N PHE A 112 -16.31 11.09 -9.23
CA PHE A 112 -15.97 10.47 -10.50
C PHE A 112 -16.16 8.95 -10.44
N LEU A 113 -15.60 8.29 -9.41
CA LEU A 113 -15.70 6.83 -9.24
C LEU A 113 -17.17 6.37 -9.17
N ASN A 114 -18.00 7.01 -8.36
CA ASN A 114 -19.41 6.62 -8.23
C ASN A 114 -20.17 6.82 -9.55
N THR A 115 -19.93 7.94 -10.24
CA THR A 115 -20.53 8.19 -11.56
C THR A 115 -20.07 7.15 -12.59
N PHE A 116 -18.80 6.75 -12.53
CA PHE A 116 -18.23 5.74 -13.42
C PHE A 116 -18.81 4.34 -13.13
N ILE A 117 -18.90 3.94 -11.86
CA ILE A 117 -19.46 2.65 -11.43
C ILE A 117 -20.91 2.52 -11.88
N THR A 118 -21.71 3.56 -11.64
CA THR A 118 -23.14 3.57 -12.00
C THR A 118 -23.36 3.62 -13.51
N LYS A 119 -22.56 4.41 -14.24
CA LYS A 119 -22.67 4.51 -15.71
C LYS A 119 -22.32 3.22 -16.45
N HIS A 120 -21.44 2.40 -15.87
CA HIS A 120 -20.93 1.17 -16.48
C HIS A 120 -21.46 -0.10 -15.79
N ASP A 121 -22.49 0.02 -14.94
CA ASP A 121 -23.12 -1.10 -14.22
C ASP A 121 -22.11 -2.00 -13.46
N LEU A 122 -21.03 -1.39 -12.95
CA LEU A 122 -19.93 -2.12 -12.31
C LEU A 122 -20.24 -2.53 -10.87
N LEU A 123 -21.36 -2.09 -10.31
CA LEU A 123 -21.73 -2.37 -8.92
C LEU A 123 -21.86 -3.87 -8.66
N VAL A 124 -22.52 -4.61 -9.56
CA VAL A 124 -22.69 -6.07 -9.45
C VAL A 124 -21.33 -6.80 -9.58
N PRO A 125 -20.52 -6.56 -10.63
CA PRO A 125 -19.18 -7.11 -10.72
C PRO A 125 -18.27 -6.81 -9.51
N LEU A 126 -18.31 -5.59 -8.97
CA LEU A 126 -17.44 -5.16 -7.88
C LEU A 126 -17.85 -5.74 -6.52
N MET A 127 -19.17 -5.79 -6.24
CA MET A 127 -19.67 -6.18 -4.92
C MET A 127 -20.04 -7.66 -4.83
N ALA A 128 -20.41 -8.30 -5.94
CA ALA A 128 -20.81 -9.71 -5.99
C ALA A 128 -19.84 -10.60 -6.77
N GLY A 129 -18.80 -10.04 -7.41
CA GLY A 129 -17.75 -10.81 -8.09
C GLY A 129 -16.90 -11.61 -7.12
N THR A 130 -16.66 -12.89 -7.41
CA THR A 130 -15.86 -13.79 -6.55
C THR A 130 -14.53 -14.15 -7.18
N LYS A 131 -14.56 -14.62 -8.42
CA LYS A 131 -13.40 -15.12 -9.15
C LYS A 131 -13.57 -14.85 -10.63
N TRP A 132 -12.47 -14.57 -11.30
CA TRP A 132 -12.42 -14.57 -12.75
C TRP A 132 -12.20 -16.00 -13.26
N ASN A 133 -12.97 -16.41 -14.26
CA ASN A 133 -12.72 -17.65 -14.98
C ASN A 133 -12.05 -17.33 -16.32
N GLU A 134 -10.75 -17.57 -16.41
CA GLU A 134 -9.95 -17.33 -17.62
C GLU A 134 -10.40 -18.18 -18.82
N ALA A 135 -10.95 -19.37 -18.59
CA ALA A 135 -11.36 -20.27 -19.68
C ALA A 135 -12.65 -19.81 -20.36
N THR A 136 -13.53 -19.12 -19.63
CA THR A 136 -14.82 -18.64 -20.14
C THR A 136 -14.89 -17.13 -20.30
N ASP A 137 -13.83 -16.41 -19.95
CA ASP A 137 -13.74 -14.94 -19.97
C ASP A 137 -14.88 -14.28 -19.18
N THR A 138 -15.31 -14.91 -18.08
CA THR A 138 -16.46 -14.46 -17.28
C THR A 138 -16.13 -14.34 -15.80
N LEU A 139 -16.72 -13.31 -15.18
CA LEU A 139 -16.69 -13.12 -13.75
C LEU A 139 -17.73 -14.01 -13.07
N LEU A 140 -17.28 -14.87 -12.16
CA LEU A 140 -18.14 -15.70 -11.33
C LEU A 140 -18.80 -14.84 -10.26
N ILE A 141 -20.12 -14.70 -10.34
CA ILE A 141 -20.93 -13.94 -9.39
C ILE A 141 -21.35 -14.83 -8.22
N ASN A 142 -21.31 -14.29 -7.01
CA ASN A 142 -21.85 -14.94 -5.84
C ASN A 142 -23.39 -14.86 -5.83
N GLU A 143 -24.05 -15.96 -6.16
CA GLU A 143 -25.52 -16.07 -6.14
C GLU A 143 -26.12 -15.85 -4.74
N LYS A 144 -25.32 -15.94 -3.67
CA LYS A 144 -25.77 -15.62 -2.29
C LYS A 144 -25.85 -14.12 -2.01
N VAL A 145 -25.20 -13.30 -2.83
CA VAL A 145 -25.14 -11.83 -2.68
C VAL A 145 -26.04 -11.18 -3.73
N TYR A 146 -26.02 -11.69 -4.95
CA TYR A 146 -26.79 -11.16 -6.07
C TYR A 146 -27.39 -12.29 -6.89
N ASP A 147 -28.71 -12.24 -7.09
CA ASP A 147 -29.43 -13.18 -7.95
C ASP A 147 -29.45 -12.63 -9.38
N THR A 148 -28.76 -13.34 -10.27
CA THR A 148 -28.62 -12.99 -11.69
C THR A 148 -29.90 -13.22 -12.50
N GLN A 149 -30.85 -14.02 -12.01
CA GLN A 149 -32.13 -14.29 -12.68
C GLN A 149 -33.19 -13.26 -12.30
N SER A 150 -33.23 -12.85 -11.03
CA SER A 150 -34.20 -11.85 -10.56
C SER A 150 -33.65 -10.41 -10.55
N LEU A 151 -32.37 -10.23 -10.90
CA LEU A 151 -31.63 -8.95 -10.90
C LEU A 151 -31.70 -8.21 -9.55
N LYS A 152 -31.68 -8.96 -8.44
CA LYS A 152 -31.89 -8.43 -7.09
C LYS A 152 -30.77 -8.83 -6.14
N TRP A 153 -30.45 -7.90 -5.26
CA TRP A 153 -29.58 -8.14 -4.11
C TRP A 153 -30.32 -9.00 -3.09
N VAL A 154 -29.78 -10.19 -2.82
CA VAL A 154 -30.35 -11.20 -1.90
C VAL A 154 -29.56 -11.32 -0.60
N GLN A 155 -28.59 -10.44 -0.38
CA GLN A 155 -27.77 -10.44 0.83
C GLN A 155 -28.63 -10.24 2.10
N GLU A 156 -28.49 -11.16 3.05
CA GLU A 156 -28.99 -10.98 4.41
C GLU A 156 -28.21 -9.85 5.11
N VAL A 157 -28.86 -8.72 5.30
CA VAL A 157 -28.30 -7.53 5.94
C VAL A 157 -28.85 -7.36 7.35
N LYS A 158 -27.99 -6.89 8.27
CA LYS A 158 -28.38 -6.54 9.64
C LYS A 158 -29.54 -5.53 9.62
N PRO A 159 -30.46 -5.56 10.62
CA PRO A 159 -31.57 -4.61 10.71
C PRO A 159 -31.05 -3.17 10.58
N GLY A 160 -31.60 -2.42 9.62
CA GLY A 160 -31.20 -1.03 9.34
C GLY A 160 -30.17 -0.83 8.22
N LYS A 161 -29.81 -1.87 7.45
CA LYS A 161 -29.02 -1.74 6.22
C LYS A 161 -29.82 -2.21 5.00
N THR A 162 -29.60 -1.60 3.84
CA THR A 162 -30.18 -2.03 2.56
C THR A 162 -29.40 -3.21 1.99
N ALA A 163 -30.12 -4.14 1.33
CA ALA A 163 -29.52 -5.26 0.62
C ALA A 163 -28.69 -4.77 -0.58
N GLU A 164 -29.11 -3.66 -1.21
CA GLU A 164 -28.33 -2.96 -2.21
C GLU A 164 -27.17 -2.18 -1.56
N PRO A 165 -25.93 -2.39 -2.03
CA PRO A 165 -24.76 -1.65 -1.55
C PRO A 165 -24.90 -0.16 -1.79
N SER A 166 -24.53 0.63 -0.79
CA SER A 166 -24.52 2.09 -0.95
C SER A 166 -23.30 2.56 -1.76
N ASP A 167 -23.44 3.75 -2.33
CA ASP A 167 -22.37 4.58 -2.93
C ASP A 167 -21.09 4.71 -2.09
N TRP A 168 -21.18 4.50 -0.78
CA TRP A 168 -20.02 4.51 0.11
C TRP A 168 -19.33 3.14 0.19
N GLN A 169 -20.11 2.06 0.10
CA GLN A 169 -19.59 0.70 0.09
C GLN A 169 -18.92 0.37 -1.24
N ALA A 170 -19.45 0.86 -2.37
CA ALA A 170 -18.87 0.66 -3.69
C ALA A 170 -17.53 1.39 -3.90
N TYR A 171 -17.24 2.43 -3.10
CA TYR A 171 -16.00 3.20 -3.17
C TYR A 171 -14.84 2.57 -2.38
N LYS A 172 -15.14 1.74 -1.37
CA LYS A 172 -14.16 1.24 -0.40
C LYS A 172 -13.44 -0.01 -0.88
#